data_AF-A0A521X6T6-F1
#
_entry.id   AF-A0A521X6T6-F1
#
_cell.length_a   1.000
_cell.length_b   1.000
_cell.length_c   1.000
_cell.angle_alpha   90.00
_cell.angle_beta   90.00
_cell.angle_gamma   90.00
#
_symmetry.space_group_name_H-M   'P 1'
#
loop_
_entity.id
_entity.type
_entity.pdbx_description
1 polymer ?
#
loop_
_entity_poly.entity_id
_entity_poly.type
_entity_poly.pdbx_seq_one_letter_code
_entity_poly.pdbx_strand_id
1 'polypeptide(L)'
;NDFKIVGIFSTGQVFGDQASMLPLTHLQTLERKPGSVTLAFVKVTPGADIETVRRRIEQDSAELATVRTESEFGRIDRNLELISAANAGISILALAIGAIGVMNTTAMSVFERTREFGVLRAIGWTRARVIALVMCEAGVLSLAGAFAGSAMGFIAVRLIKRVPELVGVFQPHYTGDVFGRALGIAVGMALIGALYPAIRAALLSPLEALRHE
;
A
#
# COMPACT_ATOMS: atom_id res chain seq x y z
N ASN A 1 26.86 28.58 12.27
CA ASN A 1 27.97 27.71 11.81
C ASN A 1 28.16 27.94 10.34
N ASP A 2 29.25 28.59 9.96
CA ASP A 2 29.59 28.78 8.56
C ASP A 2 30.34 27.54 8.08
N PHE A 3 29.75 26.82 7.13
CA PHE A 3 30.38 25.69 6.49
C PHE A 3 31.00 26.13 5.17
N LYS A 4 32.28 25.81 4.95
CA LYS A 4 32.94 26.03 3.67
C LYS A 4 32.66 24.84 2.76
N ILE A 5 31.98 25.08 1.64
CA ILE A 5 31.78 24.06 0.60
C ILE A 5 33.13 23.80 -0.08
N VAL A 6 33.60 22.56 -0.01
CA VAL A 6 34.89 22.13 -0.59
C VAL A 6 34.75 21.34 -1.88
N GLY A 7 33.54 20.88 -2.21
CA GLY A 7 33.25 20.12 -3.41
C GLY A 7 31.78 19.73 -3.51
N ILE A 8 31.41 19.25 -4.69
CA ILE A 8 30.08 18.69 -5.00
C ILE A 8 30.34 17.27 -5.50
N PHE A 9 29.55 16.30 -5.05
CA PHE A 9 29.66 14.91 -5.45
C PHE A 9 28.31 14.40 -5.97
N SER A 10 28.35 13.32 -6.73
CA SER A 10 27.18 12.52 -7.07
C SER A 10 27.57 11.06 -6.95
N THR A 11 26.76 10.32 -6.20
CA THR A 11 26.85 8.89 -5.96
C THR A 11 25.88 8.10 -6.85
N GLY A 12 24.95 8.80 -7.53
CA GLY A 12 23.87 8.17 -8.28
C GLY A 12 22.77 7.58 -7.40
N GLN A 13 22.87 7.74 -6.08
CA GLN A 13 21.84 7.38 -5.11
C GLN A 13 21.21 8.65 -4.52
N VAL A 14 19.88 8.68 -4.46
CA VAL A 14 19.11 9.86 -4.06
C VAL A 14 19.48 10.32 -2.64
N PHE A 15 19.61 9.39 -1.69
CA PHE A 15 19.99 9.72 -0.31
C PHE A 15 21.41 10.28 -0.21
N GLY A 16 22.34 9.81 -1.04
CA GLY A 16 23.70 10.34 -1.08
C GLY A 16 23.73 11.74 -1.69
N ASP A 17 23.01 11.95 -2.78
CA ASP A 17 23.09 13.17 -3.59
C ASP A 17 22.30 14.35 -2.96
N GLN A 18 21.36 14.07 -2.06
CA GLN A 18 20.67 15.09 -1.27
C GLN A 18 21.32 15.39 0.08
N ALA A 19 22.36 14.65 0.48
CA ALA A 19 23.02 14.83 1.76
C ALA A 19 24.27 15.73 1.67
N SER A 20 24.55 16.43 2.76
CA SER A 20 25.84 17.10 2.95
C SER A 20 26.80 16.14 3.66
N MET A 21 28.00 15.96 3.11
CA MET A 21 29.04 15.15 3.74
C MET A 21 30.01 16.02 4.54
N LEU A 22 30.28 15.62 5.78
CA LEU A 22 31.25 16.26 6.66
C LEU A 22 32.18 15.18 7.26
N PRO A 23 33.40 15.55 7.68
CA PRO A 23 34.27 14.64 8.42
C PRO A 23 33.56 14.08 9.66
N LEU A 24 33.62 12.76 9.84
CA LEU A 24 32.93 12.05 10.92
C LEU A 24 33.25 12.62 12.31
N THR A 25 34.52 12.91 12.57
CA THR A 25 34.99 13.48 13.84
C THR A 25 34.36 14.85 14.12
N HIS A 26 34.13 15.65 13.07
CA HIS A 26 33.49 16.96 13.19
C HIS A 26 32.00 16.81 13.51
N LEU A 27 31.29 15.92 12.80
CA LEU A 27 29.88 15.61 13.07
C LEU A 27 29.65 15.06 14.48
N GLN A 28 30.47 14.10 14.92
CA GLN A 28 30.38 13.55 16.27
C GLN A 28 30.56 14.61 17.35
N THR A 29 31.45 15.58 17.13
CA THR A 29 31.66 16.70 18.04
C THR A 29 30.45 17.63 18.07
N LEU A 30 29.89 17.97 16.91
CA LEU A 30 28.71 18.83 16.78
C LEU A 30 27.47 18.20 17.44
N GLU A 31 27.25 16.91 17.21
CA GLU A 31 26.11 16.13 17.75
C GLU A 31 26.32 15.71 19.21
N ARG A 32 27.48 16.02 19.81
CA ARG A 32 27.86 15.61 21.18
C ARG A 32 27.79 14.09 21.40
N LYS A 33 28.14 13.31 20.37
CA LYS A 33 28.12 11.83 20.36
C LYS A 33 29.47 11.26 19.91
N PRO A 34 30.55 11.45 20.69
CA PRO A 34 31.88 10.94 20.33
C PRO A 34 31.88 9.40 20.27
N GLY A 35 32.54 8.84 19.26
CA GLY A 35 32.66 7.39 19.07
C GLY A 35 31.39 6.67 18.61
N SER A 36 30.27 7.37 18.47
CA SER A 36 29.03 6.78 17.95
C SER A 36 29.04 6.77 16.42
N VAL A 37 28.79 5.60 15.84
CA VAL A 37 28.65 5.42 14.39
C VAL A 37 27.31 4.78 14.12
N THR A 38 26.50 5.43 13.28
CA THR A 38 25.17 4.93 12.91
C THR A 38 25.24 3.93 11.78
N LEU A 39 26.18 4.11 10.85
CA LEU A 39 26.33 3.25 9.67
C LEU A 39 27.79 3.19 9.22
N ALA A 40 28.23 2.00 8.83
CA ALA A 40 29.52 1.76 8.21
C ALA A 40 29.32 1.07 6.85
N PHE A 41 29.96 1.62 5.81
CA PHE A 41 29.98 0.99 4.50
C PHE A 41 31.18 0.04 4.38
N VAL A 42 30.91 -1.22 4.05
CA VAL A 42 31.95 -2.22 3.84
C VAL A 42 32.08 -2.48 2.34
N LYS A 43 33.26 -2.16 1.79
CA LYS A 43 33.58 -2.46 0.39
C LYS A 43 34.21 -3.85 0.30
N VAL A 44 33.54 -4.75 -0.43
CA VAL A 44 33.99 -6.13 -0.62
C VAL A 44 34.86 -6.24 -1.89
N THR A 45 35.90 -7.07 -1.84
CA THR A 45 36.77 -7.35 -3.00
C THR A 45 35.99 -8.07 -4.10
N PRO A 46 36.19 -7.72 -5.39
CA PRO A 46 35.53 -8.41 -6.50
C PRO A 46 35.76 -9.93 -6.45
N GLY A 47 34.69 -10.72 -6.54
CA GLY A 47 34.73 -12.20 -6.53
C GLY A 47 34.57 -12.86 -5.15
N ALA A 48 34.51 -12.10 -4.06
CA ALA A 48 34.19 -12.66 -2.75
C ALA A 48 32.68 -12.92 -2.60
N ASP A 49 32.34 -13.97 -1.85
CA ASP A 49 30.95 -14.26 -1.50
C ASP A 49 30.46 -13.30 -0.41
N ILE A 50 29.57 -12.39 -0.81
CA ILE A 50 28.90 -11.43 0.08
C ILE A 50 28.15 -12.17 1.19
N GLU A 51 27.59 -13.35 0.87
CA GLU A 51 26.95 -14.31 1.77
C GLU A 51 27.75 -14.56 3.06
N THR A 52 28.92 -15.11 2.80
CA THR A 52 29.87 -15.53 3.81
C THR A 52 30.42 -14.34 4.60
N VAL A 53 30.70 -13.22 3.95
CA VAL A 53 31.18 -12.00 4.63
C VAL A 53 30.11 -11.47 5.59
N ARG A 54 28.85 -11.49 5.16
CA ARG A 54 27.70 -11.03 5.95
C ARG A 54 27.57 -11.81 7.25
N ARG A 55 27.50 -13.14 7.14
CA ARG A 55 27.40 -14.02 8.31
C ARG A 55 28.57 -13.87 9.25
N ARG A 56 29.78 -13.67 8.72
CA ARG A 56 30.98 -13.48 9.55
C ARG A 56 30.89 -12.20 10.38
N ILE A 57 30.43 -11.09 9.79
CA ILE A 57 30.24 -9.82 10.51
C ILE A 57 29.15 -9.96 11.59
N GLU A 58 28.03 -10.60 11.26
CA GLU A 58 26.93 -10.81 12.22
C GLU A 58 27.31 -11.78 13.35
N GLN A 59 28.16 -12.77 13.06
CA GLN A 59 28.70 -13.69 14.07
C GLN A 59 29.72 -13.02 14.98
N ASP A 60 30.62 -12.21 14.43
CA ASP A 60 31.67 -11.52 15.18
C ASP A 60 31.10 -10.33 16.00
N SER A 61 29.90 -9.85 15.68
CA SER A 61 29.20 -8.83 16.45
C SER A 61 27.68 -8.96 16.33
N ALA A 62 27.07 -9.56 17.35
CA ALA A 62 25.62 -9.75 17.43
C ALA A 62 24.81 -8.43 17.46
N GLU A 63 25.47 -7.30 17.75
CA GLU A 63 24.85 -5.97 17.73
C GLU A 63 24.82 -5.33 16.32
N LEU A 64 25.56 -5.88 15.36
CA LEU A 64 25.65 -5.35 14.01
C LEU A 64 24.68 -6.10 13.09
N ALA A 65 23.73 -5.36 12.51
CA ALA A 65 22.90 -5.86 11.44
C ALA A 65 23.48 -5.39 10.09
N THR A 66 23.74 -6.32 9.19
CA THR A 66 24.32 -6.01 7.89
C THR A 66 23.24 -5.77 6.84
N VAL A 67 23.52 -4.84 5.92
CA VAL A 67 22.57 -4.40 4.89
C VAL A 67 23.26 -4.38 3.54
N ARG A 68 22.70 -5.10 2.56
CA ARG A 68 23.25 -5.14 1.21
C ARG A 68 22.54 -4.19 0.25
N THR A 69 21.23 -3.99 0.44
CA THR A 69 20.38 -3.24 -0.49
C THR A 69 19.73 -2.05 0.20
N GLU A 70 19.48 -0.96 -0.51
CA GLU A 70 18.71 0.19 0.03
C GLU A 70 17.37 -0.24 0.66
N SER A 71 16.73 -1.27 0.11
CA SER A 71 15.46 -1.83 0.62
C SER A 71 15.59 -2.52 1.98
N GLU A 72 16.77 -3.01 2.34
CA GLU A 72 17.06 -3.56 3.66
C GLU A 72 17.40 -2.44 4.65
N PHE A 73 18.03 -1.35 4.19
CA PHE A 73 18.35 -0.20 5.04
C PHE A 73 17.09 0.44 5.63
N GLY A 74 16.05 0.64 4.80
CA GLY A 74 14.77 1.19 5.25
C GLY A 74 13.98 0.29 6.21
N ARG A 75 14.37 -0.99 6.37
CA ARG A 75 13.72 -1.95 7.29
C ARG A 75 14.36 -1.98 8.68
N ILE A 76 15.60 -1.51 8.83
CA ILE A 76 16.33 -1.58 10.10
C ILE A 76 16.11 -0.34 10.97
N ASP A 77 15.72 0.79 10.37
CA ASP A 77 15.30 1.96 11.16
C ASP A 77 13.94 1.69 11.80
N ARG A 78 13.95 1.39 13.11
CA ARG A 78 12.74 1.10 13.91
C ARG A 78 11.65 2.18 13.75
N ASN A 79 12.04 3.42 13.49
CA ASN A 79 11.10 4.52 13.24
C ASN A 79 10.36 4.34 11.90
N LEU A 80 11.05 3.89 10.85
CA LEU A 80 10.44 3.60 9.55
C LEU A 80 9.57 2.35 9.60
N GLU A 81 9.93 1.34 10.40
CA GLU A 81 9.10 0.16 10.62
C GLU A 81 7.76 0.53 11.29
N LEU A 82 7.78 1.40 12.31
CA LEU A 82 6.56 1.92 12.95
C LEU A 82 5.67 2.69 11.97
N ILE A 83 6.27 3.54 11.11
CA ILE A 83 5.53 4.27 10.08
C ILE A 83 4.92 3.30 9.06
N SER A 84 5.68 2.28 8.62
CA SER A 84 5.19 1.26 7.69
C SER A 84 4.04 0.45 8.30
N ALA A 85 4.16 0.06 9.57
CA ALA A 85 3.11 -0.66 10.29
C ALA A 85 1.85 0.20 10.47
N ALA A 86 1.99 1.48 10.84
CA ALA A 86 0.89 2.42 10.94
C ALA A 86 0.19 2.61 9.59
N ASN A 87 0.96 2.76 8.50
CA ASN A 87 0.42 2.88 7.15
C ASN A 87 -0.35 1.63 6.72
N ALA A 88 0.18 0.44 7.02
CA ALA A 88 -0.53 -0.82 6.77
C ALA A 88 -1.84 -0.90 7.57
N GLY A 89 -1.83 -0.49 8.84
CA GLY A 89 -3.02 -0.45 9.69
C GLY A 89 -4.11 0.48 9.14
N ILE A 90 -3.73 1.71 8.77
CA ILE A 90 -4.66 2.68 8.16
C ILE A 90 -5.19 2.16 6.82
N SER A 91 -4.35 1.52 6.01
CA SER A 91 -4.77 0.92 4.74
C SER A 91 -5.84 -0.16 4.96
N ILE A 92 -5.65 -1.06 5.93
CA ILE A 92 -6.62 -2.10 6.26
C ILE A 92 -7.96 -1.48 6.73
N LEU A 93 -7.90 -0.45 7.57
CA LEU A 93 -9.10 0.27 8.02
C LEU A 93 -9.84 0.93 6.84
N ALA A 94 -9.12 1.59 5.94
CA ALA A 94 -9.70 2.19 4.75
C ALA A 94 -10.39 1.15 3.85
N LEU A 95 -9.77 -0.01 3.67
CA LEU A 95 -10.38 -1.13 2.93
C LEU A 95 -11.65 -1.65 3.62
N ALA A 96 -11.64 -1.77 4.94
CA ALA A 96 -12.81 -2.20 5.70
C ALA A 96 -13.98 -1.21 5.55
N ILE A 97 -13.72 0.10 5.70
CA ILE A 97 -14.73 1.15 5.50
C ILE A 97 -15.27 1.11 4.07
N GLY A 98 -14.40 0.96 3.08
CA GLY A 98 -14.79 0.84 1.69
C GLY A 98 -15.66 -0.39 1.41
N ALA A 99 -15.32 -1.55 1.97
CA ALA A 99 -16.09 -2.78 1.81
C ALA A 99 -17.49 -2.66 2.44
N ILE A 100 -17.59 -2.01 3.62
CA ILE A 100 -18.88 -1.69 4.25
C ILE A 100 -19.68 -0.72 3.37
N GLY A 101 -19.03 0.28 2.77
CA GLY A 101 -19.66 1.19 1.82
C GLY A 101 -20.27 0.45 0.64
N VAL A 102 -19.50 -0.42 -0.03
CA VAL A 102 -19.99 -1.28 -1.12
C VAL A 102 -21.15 -2.16 -0.67
N MET A 103 -21.04 -2.77 0.52
CA MET A 103 -22.09 -3.61 1.08
C MET A 103 -23.39 -2.83 1.27
N ASN A 104 -23.33 -1.64 1.86
CA ASN A 104 -24.50 -0.82 2.12
C ASN A 104 -25.16 -0.37 0.82
N THR A 105 -24.39 0.08 -0.17
CA THR A 105 -24.92 0.46 -1.48
C THR A 105 -25.57 -0.72 -2.19
N THR A 106 -24.91 -1.87 -2.20
CA THR A 106 -25.44 -3.08 -2.86
C THR A 106 -26.69 -3.60 -2.14
N ALA A 107 -26.69 -3.57 -0.80
CA ALA A 107 -27.85 -3.95 0.00
C ALA A 107 -29.05 -3.05 -0.31
N MET A 108 -28.84 -1.72 -0.33
CA MET A 108 -29.88 -0.75 -0.67
C MET A 108 -30.45 -1.01 -2.08
N SER A 109 -29.57 -1.19 -3.08
CA SER A 109 -30.00 -1.51 -4.45
C SER A 109 -30.82 -2.81 -4.52
N VAL A 110 -30.40 -3.84 -3.77
CA VAL A 110 -31.15 -5.10 -3.68
C VAL A 110 -32.54 -4.89 -3.07
N PHE A 111 -32.63 -4.10 -2.00
CA PHE A 111 -33.90 -3.83 -1.34
C PHE A 111 -34.90 -3.12 -2.25
N GLU A 112 -34.46 -2.05 -2.93
CA GLU A 112 -35.30 -1.30 -3.87
C GLU A 112 -35.82 -2.18 -5.03
N ARG A 113 -35.02 -3.17 -5.45
CA ARG A 113 -35.30 -4.02 -6.61
C ARG A 113 -35.82 -5.42 -6.24
N THR A 114 -36.28 -5.61 -4.99
CA THR A 114 -36.78 -6.91 -4.50
C THR A 114 -37.86 -7.53 -5.41
N ARG A 115 -38.79 -6.70 -5.92
CA ARG A 115 -39.86 -7.17 -6.82
C ARG A 115 -39.31 -7.66 -8.16
N GLU A 116 -38.29 -6.99 -8.70
CA GLU A 116 -37.64 -7.40 -9.95
C GLU A 116 -36.98 -8.77 -9.80
N PHE A 117 -36.25 -9.00 -8.71
CA PHE A 117 -35.64 -10.31 -8.43
C PHE A 117 -36.70 -11.40 -8.25
N GLY A 118 -37.85 -11.08 -7.63
CA GLY A 118 -39.00 -11.97 -7.52
C GLY A 118 -39.57 -12.38 -8.88
N VAL A 119 -39.72 -11.44 -9.82
CA VAL A 119 -40.17 -11.70 -11.19
C VAL A 119 -39.15 -12.53 -11.96
N LEU A 120 -37.85 -12.19 -11.87
CA LEU A 120 -36.76 -12.96 -12.50
C LEU A 120 -36.76 -14.42 -12.02
N ARG A 121 -36.99 -14.64 -10.73
CA ARG A 121 -37.12 -15.97 -10.13
C ARG A 121 -38.37 -16.71 -10.62
N ALA A 122 -39.49 -16.02 -10.84
CA ALA A 122 -40.72 -16.61 -11.34
C ALA A 122 -40.61 -17.05 -12.82
N ILE A 123 -39.85 -16.33 -13.64
CA ILE A 123 -39.56 -16.71 -15.04
C ILE A 123 -38.44 -17.76 -15.16
N GLY A 124 -37.94 -18.30 -14.04
CA GLY A 124 -37.02 -19.45 -14.02
C GLY A 124 -35.54 -19.12 -13.79
N TRP A 125 -35.17 -17.90 -13.37
CA TRP A 125 -33.77 -17.64 -13.00
C TRP A 125 -33.34 -18.46 -11.76
N THR A 126 -32.16 -19.07 -11.87
CA THR A 126 -31.53 -19.76 -10.75
C THR A 126 -30.97 -18.77 -9.74
N ARG A 127 -30.84 -19.18 -8.47
CA ARG A 127 -30.22 -18.37 -7.41
C ARG A 127 -28.80 -17.92 -7.79
N ALA A 128 -28.04 -18.80 -8.44
CA ALA A 128 -26.69 -18.51 -8.93
C ALA A 128 -26.66 -17.38 -9.96
N ARG A 129 -27.64 -17.29 -10.87
CA ARG A 129 -27.73 -16.17 -11.84
C ARG A 129 -28.04 -14.84 -11.17
N VAL A 130 -28.90 -14.84 -10.15
CA VAL A 130 -29.20 -13.62 -9.37
C VAL A 130 -27.96 -13.17 -8.60
N ILE A 131 -27.25 -14.09 -7.94
CA ILE A 131 -25.99 -13.79 -7.25
C ILE A 131 -24.97 -13.22 -8.24
N ALA A 132 -24.78 -13.87 -9.41
CA ALA A 132 -23.84 -13.41 -10.41
C ALA A 132 -24.18 -12.01 -10.95
N LEU A 133 -25.46 -11.69 -11.12
CA LEU A 133 -25.91 -10.36 -11.53
C LEU A 133 -25.52 -9.30 -10.50
N VAL A 134 -25.84 -9.52 -9.22
CA VAL A 134 -25.52 -8.56 -8.13
C VAL A 134 -24.01 -8.43 -7.96
N MET A 135 -23.26 -9.53 -8.05
CA MET A 135 -21.79 -9.50 -7.99
C MET A 135 -21.18 -8.74 -9.17
N CYS A 136 -21.80 -8.82 -10.36
CA CYS A 136 -21.36 -8.06 -11.53
C CYS A 136 -21.61 -6.55 -11.34
N GLU A 137 -22.79 -6.16 -10.84
CA GLU A 137 -23.10 -4.76 -10.52
C GLU A 137 -22.10 -4.19 -9.51
N ALA A 138 -21.83 -4.93 -8.42
CA ALA A 138 -20.84 -4.54 -7.43
C ALA A 138 -19.41 -4.52 -7.97
N GLY A 139 -19.08 -5.42 -8.89
CA GLY A 139 -17.81 -5.44 -9.60
C GLY A 139 -17.59 -4.18 -10.43
N VAL A 140 -18.60 -3.75 -11.20
CA VAL A 140 -18.56 -2.51 -11.97
C VAL A 140 -18.37 -1.29 -11.05
N LEU A 141 -19.12 -1.22 -9.94
CA LEU A 141 -18.98 -0.17 -8.94
C LEU A 141 -17.57 -0.12 -8.33
N SER A 142 -17.02 -1.28 -7.99
CA SER A 142 -15.69 -1.38 -7.39
C SER A 142 -14.58 -1.06 -8.39
N LEU A 143 -14.73 -1.44 -9.65
CA LEU A 143 -13.81 -1.05 -10.73
C LEU A 143 -13.85 0.47 -11.00
N ALA A 144 -15.04 1.07 -11.03
CA ALA A 144 -15.18 2.52 -11.15
C ALA A 144 -14.53 3.25 -9.96
N GLY A 145 -14.75 2.74 -8.74
CA GLY A 145 -14.10 3.25 -7.53
C GLY A 145 -12.58 3.12 -7.57
N ALA A 146 -12.05 1.99 -8.04
CA ALA A 146 -10.61 1.77 -8.19
C ALA A 146 -9.99 2.71 -9.22
N PHE A 147 -10.67 2.95 -10.35
CA PHE A 147 -10.23 3.90 -11.36
C PHE A 147 -10.21 5.34 -10.82
N ALA A 148 -11.31 5.78 -10.21
CA ALA A 148 -11.41 7.12 -9.62
C ALA A 148 -10.40 7.32 -8.47
N GLY A 149 -10.27 6.34 -7.58
CA GLY A 149 -9.30 6.34 -6.49
C GLY A 149 -7.86 6.40 -6.98
N SER A 150 -7.52 5.62 -8.02
CA SER A 150 -6.19 5.66 -8.63
C SER A 150 -5.90 7.02 -9.28
N ALA A 151 -6.87 7.61 -9.96
CA ALA A 151 -6.74 8.94 -10.55
C ALA A 151 -6.53 10.02 -9.48
N MET A 152 -7.31 9.98 -8.39
CA MET A 152 -7.13 10.89 -7.25
C MET A 152 -5.77 10.69 -6.58
N GLY A 153 -5.32 9.45 -6.38
CA GLY A 153 -4.00 9.14 -5.84
C GLY A 153 -2.87 9.69 -6.72
N PHE A 154 -2.99 9.55 -8.05
CA PHE A 154 -2.04 10.11 -9.00
C PHE A 154 -1.95 11.65 -8.89
N ILE A 155 -3.10 12.32 -8.79
CA ILE A 155 -3.15 13.78 -8.60
C ILE A 155 -2.52 14.17 -7.26
N ALA A 156 -2.84 13.47 -6.17
CA ALA A 156 -2.30 13.72 -4.84
C ALA A 156 -0.76 13.60 -4.84
N VAL A 157 -0.20 12.55 -5.44
CA VAL A 157 1.25 12.38 -5.60
C VAL A 157 1.85 13.57 -6.36
N ARG A 158 1.21 14.02 -7.44
CA ARG A 158 1.71 15.15 -8.24
C ARG A 158 1.68 16.47 -7.47
N LEU A 159 0.70 16.67 -6.60
CA LEU A 159 0.61 17.83 -5.71
C LEU A 159 1.70 17.79 -4.62
N ILE A 160 1.90 16.64 -3.99
CA ILE A 160 2.95 16.45 -2.98
C ILE A 160 4.34 16.73 -3.56
N LYS A 161 4.61 16.33 -4.80
CA LYS A 161 5.88 16.64 -5.49
C LYS A 161 6.13 18.13 -5.70
N ARG A 162 5.14 19.01 -5.55
CA ARG A 162 5.32 20.46 -5.63
C ARG A 162 5.71 21.10 -4.29
N VAL A 163 5.65 20.36 -3.20
CA VAL A 163 6.03 20.85 -1.87
C VAL A 163 7.56 20.84 -1.77
N PRO A 164 8.24 22.00 -1.64
CA PRO A 164 9.70 22.11 -1.71
C PRO A 164 10.43 21.21 -0.71
N GLU A 165 9.86 21.04 0.49
CA GLU A 165 10.41 20.22 1.58
C GLU A 165 10.38 18.71 1.29
N LEU A 166 9.56 18.26 0.33
CA LEU A 166 9.40 16.84 -0.04
C LEU A 166 9.97 16.51 -1.43
N VAL A 167 10.60 17.47 -2.11
CA VAL A 167 11.19 17.27 -3.44
C VAL A 167 12.40 16.34 -3.35
N GLY A 168 12.28 15.17 -4.00
CA GLY A 168 13.35 14.17 -4.12
C GLY A 168 13.31 13.04 -3.08
N VAL A 169 12.60 13.20 -1.97
CA VAL A 169 12.37 12.13 -0.98
C VAL A 169 11.33 11.12 -1.49
N PHE A 170 10.26 11.60 -2.15
CA PHE A 170 9.22 10.75 -2.72
C PHE A 170 9.44 10.53 -4.22
N GLN A 171 10.01 9.37 -4.56
CA GLN A 171 10.07 8.87 -5.94
C GLN A 171 8.92 7.86 -6.16
N PRO A 172 7.83 8.26 -6.83
CA PRO A 172 6.73 7.34 -7.09
C PRO A 172 7.18 6.24 -8.04
N HIS A 173 7.12 5.00 -7.58
CA HIS A 173 7.43 3.82 -8.39
C HIS A 173 6.13 3.28 -8.98
N TYR A 174 5.91 3.57 -10.27
CA TYR A 174 4.77 3.04 -11.02
C TYR A 174 5.14 1.67 -11.62
N THR A 175 5.12 0.63 -10.79
CA THR A 175 5.39 -0.74 -11.22
C THR A 175 4.08 -1.45 -11.57
N GLY A 176 4.10 -2.38 -12.54
CA GLY A 176 2.92 -3.20 -12.90
C GLY A 176 2.31 -3.95 -11.71
N ASP A 177 3.12 -4.31 -10.70
CA ASP A 177 2.67 -4.91 -9.44
C ASP A 177 1.69 -4.02 -8.67
N VAL A 178 1.89 -2.69 -8.68
CA VAL A 178 0.99 -1.74 -8.00
C VAL A 178 -0.40 -1.74 -8.65
N PHE A 179 -0.45 -1.79 -9.99
CA PHE A 179 -1.71 -1.91 -10.72
C PHE A 179 -2.38 -3.26 -10.48
N GLY A 180 -1.60 -4.36 -10.42
CA GLY A 180 -2.09 -5.68 -10.09
C GLY A 180 -2.73 -5.74 -8.70
N ARG A 181 -2.08 -5.13 -7.70
CA ARG A 181 -2.61 -5.03 -6.33
C ARG A 181 -3.87 -4.17 -6.27
N ALA A 182 -3.90 -3.03 -6.97
CA ALA A 182 -5.08 -2.17 -7.03
C ALA A 182 -6.29 -2.92 -7.63
N LEU A 183 -6.08 -3.68 -8.70
CA LEU A 183 -7.11 -4.54 -9.29
C LEU A 183 -7.54 -5.65 -8.32
N GLY A 184 -6.59 -6.31 -7.67
CA GLY A 184 -6.88 -7.35 -6.67
C GLY A 184 -7.70 -6.83 -5.49
N ILE A 185 -7.38 -5.63 -5.00
CA ILE A 185 -8.15 -4.93 -3.97
C ILE A 185 -9.57 -4.63 -4.47
N ALA A 186 -9.72 -4.09 -5.69
CA ALA A 186 -11.02 -3.78 -6.26
C ALA A 186 -11.93 -5.01 -6.35
N VAL A 187 -11.38 -6.13 -6.84
CA VAL A 187 -12.09 -7.42 -6.92
C VAL A 187 -12.41 -7.94 -5.52
N GLY A 188 -11.45 -7.88 -4.59
CA GLY A 188 -11.65 -8.30 -3.20
C GLY A 188 -12.76 -7.51 -2.51
N MET A 189 -12.80 -6.19 -2.70
CA MET A 189 -13.84 -5.33 -2.16
C MET A 189 -15.22 -5.64 -2.74
N ALA A 190 -15.31 -5.86 -4.06
CA ALA A 190 -16.55 -6.26 -4.70
C ALA A 190 -17.07 -7.59 -4.12
N LEU A 191 -16.20 -8.59 -4.00
CA LEU A 191 -16.56 -9.89 -3.47
C LEU A 191 -17.00 -9.81 -2.00
N ILE A 192 -16.21 -9.17 -1.14
CA ILE A 192 -16.51 -9.09 0.30
C ILE A 192 -17.76 -8.25 0.56
N GLY A 193 -17.87 -7.09 -0.12
CA GLY A 193 -18.99 -6.17 0.09
C GLY A 193 -20.31 -6.70 -0.45
N ALA A 194 -20.30 -7.37 -1.61
CA ALA A 194 -21.54 -7.75 -2.29
C ALA A 194 -22.00 -9.19 -2.01
N LEU A 195 -21.15 -10.06 -1.47
CA LEU A 195 -21.51 -11.47 -1.26
C LEU A 195 -22.72 -11.62 -0.33
N TYR A 196 -22.74 -10.91 0.80
CA TYR A 196 -23.86 -10.94 1.74
C TYR A 196 -25.19 -10.47 1.10
N PRO A 197 -25.28 -9.25 0.52
CA PRO A 197 -26.52 -8.79 -0.11
C PRO A 197 -26.91 -9.62 -1.34
N ALA A 198 -25.96 -10.16 -2.11
CA ALA A 198 -26.23 -11.03 -3.25
C ALA A 198 -26.90 -12.35 -2.84
N ILE A 199 -26.38 -12.99 -1.78
CA ILE A 199 -27.01 -14.20 -1.21
C ILE A 199 -28.41 -13.86 -0.70
N ARG A 200 -28.57 -12.73 0.00
CA ARG A 200 -29.87 -12.29 0.49
C ARG A 200 -30.86 -12.05 -0.64
N ALA A 201 -30.45 -11.41 -1.74
CA ALA A 201 -31.26 -11.20 -2.93
C ALA A 201 -31.76 -12.52 -3.53
N ALA A 202 -30.90 -13.53 -3.59
CA ALA A 202 -31.22 -14.83 -4.18
C ALA A 202 -32.09 -15.72 -3.27
N LEU A 203 -32.09 -15.47 -1.96
CA LEU A 203 -32.92 -16.17 -0.98
C LEU A 203 -34.31 -15.57 -0.82
N LEU A 204 -34.56 -14.33 -1.30
CA LEU A 204 -35.88 -13.72 -1.28
C LEU A 204 -36.88 -14.61 -2.02
N SER A 205 -37.92 -15.02 -1.30
CA SER A 205 -38.95 -15.89 -1.85
C SER A 205 -39.95 -15.08 -2.69
N PRO A 206 -40.46 -15.61 -3.82
CA PRO A 206 -41.45 -14.93 -4.65
C PRO A 206 -42.73 -14.53 -3.89
N LEU A 207 -43.06 -15.27 -2.81
CA LEU A 207 -44.22 -15.03 -1.96
C LEU A 207 -44.02 -13.90 -0.95
N GLU A 208 -42.80 -13.65 -0.47
CA GLU A 208 -42.51 -12.50 0.40
C GLU A 208 -42.48 -11.18 -0.38
N ALA A 209 -42.07 -11.21 -1.65
CA ALA A 209 -42.04 -10.03 -2.52
C ALA A 209 -43.45 -9.49 -2.86
N LEU A 210 -44.49 -10.32 -2.74
CA LEU A 210 -45.91 -9.93 -2.93
C LEU A 210 -46.61 -9.56 -1.63
N ARG A 211 -46.00 -9.83 -0.46
CA ARG A 211 -46.60 -9.61 0.86
C ARG A 211 -46.00 -8.42 1.62
N HIS A 212 -45.10 -7.66 1.01
CA HIS A 212 -44.66 -6.37 1.56
C HIS A 212 -45.67 -5.30 1.16
N GLU A 213 -46.82 -5.32 1.85
CA GLU A 213 -47.62 -4.14 2.23
C GLU A 213 -47.75 -4.16 3.76
#